data_AF-A0A3D2FBW8-F1
#
_entry.id   AF-A0A3D2FBW8-F1
#
_cell.length_a   1.000
_cell.length_b   1.000
_cell.length_c   1.000
_cell.angle_alpha   90.00
_cell.angle_beta   90.00
_cell.angle_gamma   90.00
#
_symmetry.space_group_name_H-M   'P 1'
#
loop_
_entity.id
_entity.type
_entity.pdbx_description
1 polymer ?
#
loop_
_entity_poly.entity_id
_entity_poly.type
_entity_poly.pdbx_seq_one_letter_code
_entity_poly.pdbx_strand_id
1 'polypeptide(L)'
;MLKEPRAGRVKTRLGKDIGLTAAAWWFRHQVKRLLRRIDDPRWNVVLAVAPDRAGMLSRVWPAHFERIAQGQGDLGDRMAWVMQAIPVGPVCVIGADIPDIGPVQIGRAFAALGTSDAVFGPAPDGGFWL
;
A
#
# COMPACT_ATOMS: atom_id res chain seq x y z
N MET A 1 -1.68 -0.62 -1.18
CA MET A 1 -2.90 0.20 -0.94
C MET A 1 -2.60 1.33 0.05
N LEU A 2 -2.93 2.57 -0.30
CA LEU A 2 -2.63 3.79 0.46
C LEU A 2 -3.89 4.61 0.71
N LYS A 3 -3.96 5.27 1.87
CA LYS A 3 -4.97 6.30 2.15
C LYS A 3 -4.28 7.66 2.26
N GLU A 4 -4.88 8.71 1.73
CA GLU A 4 -4.31 10.04 1.82
C GLU A 4 -4.10 10.46 3.29
N PRO A 5 -2.89 10.92 3.68
CA PRO A 5 -2.54 11.16 5.06
C PRO A 5 -3.14 12.47 5.56
N ARG A 6 -4.44 12.42 5.86
CA ARG A 6 -5.20 13.52 6.45
C ARG A 6 -5.45 13.24 7.94
N ALA A 7 -5.24 14.24 8.79
CA ALA A 7 -5.55 14.16 10.21
C ALA A 7 -6.99 13.69 10.42
N GLY A 8 -7.19 12.77 11.38
CA GLY A 8 -8.51 12.16 11.64
C GLY A 8 -8.95 11.08 10.64
N ARG A 9 -8.21 10.84 9.54
CA ARG A 9 -8.56 9.81 8.54
C ARG A 9 -7.60 8.63 8.48
N VAL A 10 -6.37 8.81 8.95
CA VAL A 10 -5.34 7.78 9.04
C VAL A 10 -4.86 7.68 10.47
N LYS A 11 -4.47 6.47 10.89
CA LYS A 11 -3.84 6.23 12.21
C LYS A 11 -4.60 6.87 13.38
N THR A 12 -5.93 6.81 13.36
CA THR A 12 -6.79 7.42 14.38
C THR A 12 -6.58 6.79 15.75
N ARG A 13 -6.26 5.49 15.83
CA ARG A 13 -5.89 4.81 17.09
C ARG A 13 -4.63 5.43 17.69
N LEU A 14 -3.53 5.49 16.94
CA LEU A 14 -2.29 6.16 17.34
C LEU A 14 -2.52 7.66 17.66
N GLY A 15 -3.37 8.32 16.90
CA GLY A 15 -3.70 9.73 17.10
C GLY A 15 -4.44 10.03 18.39
N LYS A 16 -4.99 9.04 19.10
CA LYS A 16 -5.51 9.22 20.47
C LYS A 16 -4.39 9.50 21.47
N ASP A 17 -3.20 8.96 21.22
CA ASP A 17 -2.06 9.05 22.13
C ASP A 17 -1.15 10.23 21.79
N ILE A 18 -0.87 10.44 20.49
CA ILE A 18 0.10 11.45 20.04
C ILE A 18 -0.54 12.66 19.33
N GLY A 19 -1.85 12.67 19.16
CA GLY A 19 -2.60 13.68 18.41
C GLY A 19 -2.77 13.35 16.92
N LEU A 20 -3.93 13.73 16.36
CA LEU A 20 -4.32 13.41 14.98
C LEU A 20 -3.38 13.99 13.91
N THR A 21 -2.86 15.19 14.15
CA THR A 21 -1.90 15.85 13.24
C THR A 21 -0.56 15.14 13.24
N ALA A 22 -0.04 14.80 14.43
CA ALA A 22 1.22 14.07 14.56
C ALA A 22 1.13 12.67 13.96
N ALA A 23 0.01 11.96 14.17
CA ALA A 23 -0.22 10.64 13.59
C ALA A 23 -0.30 10.68 12.05
N ALA A 24 -0.98 11.67 11.46
CA ALA A 24 -1.01 11.85 10.01
C ALA A 24 0.35 12.25 9.44
N TRP A 25 1.08 13.13 10.13
CA TRP A 25 2.45 13.50 9.77
C TRP A 25 3.38 12.28 9.80
N TRP A 26 3.34 11.49 10.87
CA TRP A 26 4.14 10.27 11.01
C TRP A 26 3.82 9.28 9.88
N PHE A 27 2.53 9.02 9.62
CA PHE A 27 2.10 8.11 8.56
C PHE A 27 2.60 8.55 7.18
N ARG A 28 2.52 9.85 6.87
CA ARG A 28 3.08 10.42 5.63
C ARG A 28 4.58 10.12 5.48
N HIS A 29 5.35 10.26 6.54
CA HIS A 29 6.80 10.01 6.51
C HIS A 29 7.12 8.53 6.39
N GLN A 30 6.36 7.66 7.06
CA GLN A 30 6.50 6.21 6.93
C GLN A 30 6.18 5.74 5.51
N VAL A 31 5.09 6.20 4.91
CA VAL A 31 4.78 5.87 3.51
C VAL A 31 5.87 6.38 2.57
N LYS A 32 6.39 7.59 2.76
CA LYS A 32 7.49 8.11 1.94
C LYS A 32 8.79 7.28 2.08
N ARG A 33 9.05 6.73 3.26
CA ARG A 33 10.19 5.81 3.49
C ARG A 33 9.95 4.46 2.81
N LEU A 34 8.76 3.89 2.99
CA LEU A 34 8.33 2.65 2.35
C LEU A 34 8.45 2.74 0.83
N LEU A 35 7.87 3.77 0.21
CA LEU A 35 7.88 3.94 -1.25
C LEU A 35 9.31 4.00 -1.80
N ARG A 36 10.23 4.73 -1.15
CA ARG A 36 11.65 4.75 -1.55
C ARG A 36 12.34 3.39 -1.41
N ARG A 37 11.91 2.56 -0.46
CA ARG A 37 12.51 1.26 -0.18
C ARG A 37 12.05 0.19 -1.17
N ILE A 38 10.84 0.31 -1.70
CA ILE A 38 10.25 -0.66 -2.63
C ILE A 38 10.35 -0.23 -4.11
N ASP A 39 10.89 0.96 -4.38
CA ASP A 39 11.17 1.47 -5.72
C ASP A 39 12.40 0.73 -6.30
N ASP A 40 12.17 -0.34 -7.05
CA ASP A 40 13.19 -1.26 -7.53
C ASP A 40 12.91 -1.61 -9.00
N PRO A 41 13.93 -1.63 -9.88
CA PRO A 41 13.74 -1.87 -11.31
C PRO A 41 13.19 -3.25 -11.68
N ARG A 42 13.15 -4.21 -10.73
CA ARG A 42 12.63 -5.56 -10.97
C ARG A 42 11.10 -5.64 -11.04
N TRP A 43 10.38 -4.59 -10.62
CA TRP A 43 8.92 -4.55 -10.65
C TRP A 43 8.38 -3.12 -10.81
N ASN A 44 7.09 -3.01 -11.16
CA ASN A 44 6.39 -1.74 -11.21
C ASN A 44 5.61 -1.50 -9.91
N VAL A 45 5.72 -0.30 -9.36
CA VAL A 45 4.97 0.11 -8.16
C VAL A 45 3.78 0.98 -8.58
N VAL A 46 2.57 0.47 -8.34
CA VAL A 46 1.32 1.20 -8.58
C VAL A 46 0.66 1.56 -7.25
N LEU A 47 0.35 2.84 -7.06
CA LEU A 47 -0.29 3.33 -5.86
C LEU A 47 -1.81 3.23 -5.99
N ALA A 48 -2.38 2.18 -5.40
CA ALA A 48 -3.82 2.11 -5.17
C ALA A 48 -4.23 3.06 -4.04
N VAL A 49 -4.84 4.21 -4.37
CA VAL A 49 -5.08 5.33 -3.45
C VAL A 49 -6.56 5.52 -3.09
N ALA A 50 -6.80 5.90 -1.84
CA ALA A 50 -8.11 6.27 -1.32
C ALA A 50 -8.05 7.58 -0.51
N PRO A 51 -9.12 8.40 -0.46
CA PRO A 51 -10.33 8.33 -1.30
C PRO A 51 -10.00 8.60 -2.77
N ASP A 52 -10.69 7.97 -3.71
CA ASP A 52 -10.34 7.94 -5.14
C ASP A 52 -9.91 9.30 -5.71
N ARG A 53 -10.81 10.28 -5.79
CA ARG A 53 -10.49 11.60 -6.36
C ARG A 53 -9.35 12.32 -5.62
N ALA A 54 -9.40 12.29 -4.29
CA ALA A 54 -8.45 13.00 -3.45
C ALA A 54 -7.04 12.38 -3.50
N GLY A 55 -6.96 11.05 -3.46
CA GLY A 55 -5.73 10.29 -3.57
C GLY A 55 -5.11 10.44 -4.96
N MET A 56 -5.91 10.40 -6.02
CA MET A 56 -5.44 10.58 -7.40
C MET A 56 -4.85 11.97 -7.63
N LEU A 57 -5.41 13.01 -7.01
CA LEU A 57 -4.93 14.39 -7.13
C LEU A 57 -3.89 14.77 -6.06
N SER A 58 -3.56 13.87 -5.14
CA SER A 58 -2.70 14.19 -4.00
C SER A 58 -1.28 14.52 -4.44
N ARG A 59 -0.75 15.63 -3.92
CA ARG A 59 0.66 16.03 -4.07
C ARG A 59 1.58 15.38 -3.03
N VAL A 60 1.02 14.56 -2.13
CA VAL A 60 1.81 13.87 -1.11
C VAL A 60 2.57 12.69 -1.72
N TRP A 61 2.01 12.09 -2.77
CA TRP A 61 2.60 10.95 -3.45
C TRP A 61 3.68 11.38 -4.44
N PRO A 62 4.80 10.64 -4.54
CA PRO A 62 5.79 10.90 -5.60
C PRO A 62 5.15 10.79 -6.98
N ALA A 63 5.45 11.76 -7.85
CA ALA A 63 4.77 11.91 -9.14
C ALA A 63 5.13 10.82 -10.16
N HIS A 64 6.26 10.15 -9.99
CA HIS A 64 6.73 9.10 -10.90
C HIS A 64 6.04 7.76 -10.71
N PHE A 65 5.33 7.56 -9.59
CA PHE A 65 4.51 6.38 -9.41
C PHE A 65 3.16 6.53 -10.10
N GLU A 66 2.78 5.49 -10.83
CA GLU A 66 1.42 5.34 -11.33
C GLU A 66 0.43 5.27 -10.16
N ARG A 67 -0.77 5.79 -10.37
CA ARG A 67 -1.83 5.85 -9.36
C ARG A 67 -3.11 5.29 -9.95
N ILE A 68 -3.81 4.51 -9.14
CA ILE A 68 -5.16 4.02 -9.45
C ILE A 68 -6.07 4.23 -8.25
N ALA A 69 -7.35 4.42 -8.50
CA ALA A 69 -8.37 4.47 -7.46
C ALA A 69 -8.54 3.07 -6.82
N GLN A 70 -8.77 3.01 -5.50
CA GLN A 70 -9.11 1.74 -4.84
C GLN A 70 -10.54 1.30 -5.16
N GLY A 71 -11.42 2.24 -5.51
CA GLY A 71 -12.82 1.96 -5.74
C GLY A 71 -13.63 1.90 -4.43
N GLN A 72 -14.86 1.42 -4.56
CA GLN A 72 -15.82 1.31 -3.46
C GLN A 72 -15.87 -0.13 -2.92
N GLY A 73 -16.73 -0.37 -1.93
CA GLY A 73 -16.85 -1.68 -1.29
C GLY A 73 -15.95 -1.85 -0.08
N ASP A 74 -15.86 -3.08 0.41
CA ASP A 74 -15.02 -3.46 1.53
C ASP A 74 -13.53 -3.60 1.13
N LEU A 75 -12.69 -4.14 2.02
CA LEU A 75 -11.27 -4.30 1.71
C LEU A 75 -11.04 -5.33 0.59
N GLY A 76 -11.78 -6.43 0.60
CA GLY A 76 -11.67 -7.50 -0.39
C GLY A 76 -12.10 -7.02 -1.77
N ASP A 77 -13.23 -6.31 -1.85
CA ASP A 77 -13.72 -5.70 -3.08
C ASP A 77 -12.68 -4.77 -3.71
N ARG A 78 -12.07 -3.91 -2.89
CA ARG A 78 -11.05 -2.96 -3.34
C ARG A 78 -9.75 -3.66 -3.76
N MET A 79 -9.35 -4.71 -3.06
CA MET A 79 -8.20 -5.51 -3.47
C MET A 79 -8.43 -6.19 -4.81
N ALA A 80 -9.60 -6.81 -5.01
CA ALA A 80 -9.98 -7.45 -6.26
C ALA A 80 -10.03 -6.44 -7.42
N TRP A 81 -10.66 -5.27 -7.20
CA TRP A 81 -10.68 -4.17 -8.16
C TRP A 81 -9.28 -3.73 -8.58
N VAL A 82 -8.40 -3.51 -7.60
CA VAL A 82 -7.00 -3.13 -7.85
C VAL A 82 -6.28 -4.20 -8.66
N MET A 83 -6.40 -5.49 -8.30
CA MET A 83 -5.76 -6.58 -9.02
C MET A 83 -6.25 -6.71 -10.47
N GLN A 84 -7.55 -6.48 -10.71
CA GLN A 84 -8.14 -6.50 -12.06
C GLN A 84 -7.74 -5.30 -12.93
N ALA A 85 -7.37 -4.17 -12.31
CA ALA A 85 -6.96 -2.96 -13.01
C ALA A 85 -5.49 -2.98 -13.48
N ILE A 86 -4.67 -3.91 -12.97
CA ILE A 86 -3.25 -4.06 -13.36
C ILE A 86 -3.15 -4.97 -14.59
N PRO A 87 -2.23 -4.70 -15.54
CA PRO A 87 -1.97 -5.58 -16.68
C PRO A 87 -1.68 -7.03 -16.26
N VAL A 88 -2.01 -7.97 -17.15
CA VAL A 88 -1.84 -9.42 -16.92
C VAL A 88 -0.41 -9.75 -16.50
N GLY A 89 -0.27 -10.40 -15.34
CA GLY A 89 1.01 -10.81 -14.76
C GLY A 89 0.90 -11.11 -13.26
N PRO A 90 1.99 -11.53 -12.60
CA PRO A 90 1.99 -11.69 -11.14
C PRO A 90 1.83 -10.34 -10.45
N VAL A 91 0.93 -10.26 -9.46
CA VAL A 91 0.62 -9.03 -8.72
C VAL A 91 0.77 -9.28 -7.21
N CYS A 92 1.49 -8.38 -6.54
CA CYS A 92 1.65 -8.36 -5.09
C CYS A 92 0.90 -7.15 -4.52
N VAL A 93 -0.07 -7.36 -3.62
CA VAL A 93 -0.82 -6.26 -2.98
C VAL A 93 -0.37 -6.09 -1.53
N ILE A 94 0.33 -4.99 -1.25
CA ILE A 94 0.83 -4.70 0.10
C ILE A 94 0.11 -3.52 0.76
N GLY A 95 0.01 -3.57 2.09
CA GLY A 95 -0.44 -2.46 2.92
C GLY A 95 0.60 -1.34 3.08
N ALA A 96 0.15 -0.19 3.58
CA ALA A 96 1.01 0.96 3.88
C ALA A 96 1.73 0.85 5.24
N ASP A 97 1.36 -0.13 6.06
CA ASP A 97 1.71 -0.21 7.48
C ASP A 97 2.80 -1.25 7.79
N ILE A 98 3.67 -1.50 6.82
CA ILE A 98 4.68 -2.56 6.89
C ILE A 98 6.04 -1.92 6.63
N PRO A 99 6.52 -1.02 7.51
CA PRO A 99 7.68 -0.18 7.21
C PRO A 99 8.98 -0.97 6.96
N ASP A 100 9.03 -2.21 7.44
CA ASP A 100 10.20 -3.08 7.34
C ASP A 100 10.25 -3.94 6.07
N ILE A 101 9.18 -3.95 5.27
CA ILE A 101 9.20 -4.62 3.96
C ILE A 101 10.22 -3.95 3.04
N GLY A 102 10.94 -4.76 2.28
CA GLY A 102 11.87 -4.25 1.28
C GLY A 102 12.02 -5.19 0.09
N PRO A 103 13.03 -4.91 -0.76
CA PRO A 103 13.17 -5.60 -2.02
C PRO A 103 13.43 -7.11 -1.90
N VAL A 104 14.01 -7.56 -0.79
CA VAL A 104 14.25 -9.00 -0.54
C VAL A 104 12.93 -9.75 -0.33
N GLN A 105 12.03 -9.22 0.49
CA GLN A 105 10.73 -9.84 0.76
C GLN A 105 9.84 -9.83 -0.49
N ILE A 106 9.81 -8.71 -1.21
CA ILE A 106 9.04 -8.57 -2.45
C ILE A 106 9.58 -9.50 -3.54
N GLY A 107 10.90 -9.59 -3.70
CA GLY A 107 11.52 -10.52 -4.64
C GLY A 107 11.19 -11.98 -4.32
N ARG A 108 11.18 -12.36 -3.04
CA ARG A 108 10.75 -13.70 -2.61
C ARG A 108 9.28 -13.98 -2.91
N ALA A 109 8.41 -12.99 -2.74
CA ALA A 109 7.00 -13.11 -3.08
C ALA A 109 6.78 -13.39 -4.57
N PHE A 110 7.41 -12.60 -5.45
CA PHE A 110 7.35 -12.83 -6.89
C PHE A 110 7.96 -14.17 -7.31
N ALA A 111 9.06 -14.59 -6.69
CA ALA A 111 9.65 -15.91 -6.95
C ALA A 111 8.69 -17.04 -6.58
N ALA A 112 8.02 -16.95 -5.42
CA ALA A 112 7.05 -17.95 -4.98
C ALA A 112 5.80 -18.00 -5.88
N LEU A 113 5.32 -16.84 -6.35
CA LEU A 113 4.21 -16.74 -7.32
C LEU A 113 4.54 -17.42 -8.67
N GLY A 114 5.82 -17.59 -9.01
CA GLY A 114 6.22 -18.33 -10.22
C GLY A 114 5.83 -19.82 -10.18
N THR A 115 5.56 -20.37 -9.00
CA THR A 115 5.24 -21.80 -8.79
C THR A 115 3.94 -22.01 -8.01
N SER A 116 3.15 -20.96 -7.79
CA SER A 116 1.95 -21.02 -6.94
C SER A 116 0.90 -20.04 -7.44
N ASP A 117 -0.37 -20.43 -7.33
CA ASP A 117 -1.50 -19.59 -7.77
C ASP A 117 -1.67 -18.35 -6.87
N ALA A 118 -1.27 -18.44 -5.60
CA ALA A 118 -1.32 -17.35 -4.63
C ALA A 118 -0.23 -17.48 -3.57
N VAL A 119 0.21 -16.35 -3.02
CA VAL A 119 1.19 -16.25 -1.93
C VAL A 119 0.67 -15.25 -0.91
N PHE A 120 0.73 -15.62 0.38
CA PHE A 120 0.33 -14.75 1.49
C PHE A 120 1.52 -14.47 2.40
N GLY A 121 1.66 -13.21 2.81
CA GLY A 121 2.57 -12.80 3.88
C GLY A 121 1.82 -12.73 5.21
N PRO A 122 1.93 -13.71 6.13
CA PRO A 122 1.18 -13.69 7.38
C PRO A 122 1.60 -12.53 8.29
N ALA A 123 0.63 -11.89 8.93
CA ALA A 123 0.85 -10.85 9.93
C ALA A 123 0.56 -11.38 11.34
N PRO A 124 1.26 -10.91 12.39
CA PRO A 124 1.07 -11.40 13.76
C PRO A 124 -0.34 -11.15 14.35
N ASP A 125 -1.10 -10.25 13.76
CA ASP A 125 -2.46 -9.90 14.17
C ASP A 125 -3.55 -10.83 13.59
N GLY A 126 -3.13 -11.90 12.91
CA GLY A 126 -4.03 -12.87 12.27
C GLY A 126 -4.46 -12.49 10.86
N GLY A 127 -3.98 -11.36 10.33
CA GLY A 127 -4.17 -10.96 8.94
C GLY A 127 -3.01 -11.36 8.03
N PHE A 128 -2.92 -10.67 6.90
CA PHE A 128 -1.81 -10.76 5.96
C PHE A 128 -1.36 -9.36 5.54
N TRP A 129 -0.07 -9.23 5.24
CA TRP A 129 0.56 -7.98 4.81
C TRP A 129 0.89 -7.95 3.31
N LEU A 130 0.82 -9.11 2.67
CA LEU A 130 0.99 -9.38 1.24
C LEU A 130 0.00 -10.46 0.83
#